data_AF-C3QWU3-F1
#
_entry.id   AF-C3QWU3-F1
#
_cell.length_a   1.000
_cell.length_b   1.000
_cell.length_c   1.000
_cell.angle_alpha   90.00
_cell.angle_beta   90.00
_cell.angle_gamma   90.00
#
_symmetry.space_group_name_H-M   'P 1'
#
loop_
_entity.id
_entity.type
_entity.pdbx_description
1 polymer ?
#
loop_
_entity_poly.entity_id
_entity_poly.type
_entity_poly.pdbx_seq_one_letter_code
_entity_poly.pdbx_strand_id
1 'polypeptide(L)'
;MIKEYTKQTIIICFLLQGIALSSRAQEQQMWQRYHDKCRREASIIDTLPSKLEKALHWSPTINKEQKEVIRYILWNMVYVEGGTANLGDNNNYPVDVASFFINRYEVSQDEWYVIMGENPSNQHRRNYPVDQVNWFNAQRFTKKLSQLSGLPFRLPFEAEWEYAAREGLKTKNFIYAGSNNAEQVAWFREKYYNTYVSKETGTKRPNELGLYDMSGNVYEWCMDWYDRKVPFTGNIAPVICEKDTHKVLRGGSYYTFEKYCKVTSRYGVNPQRWDIDYGLRLVVSLPD
;
A
#
# COMPACT_ATOMS: atom_id res chain seq x y z
N MET A 1 40.02 33.27 -12.85
CA MET A 1 39.49 32.38 -11.79
C MET A 1 38.03 32.65 -11.44
N ILE A 2 37.63 33.71 -10.71
CA ILE A 2 36.23 33.88 -10.23
C ILE A 2 35.17 33.82 -11.37
N LYS A 3 35.37 34.54 -12.49
CA LYS A 3 34.44 34.53 -13.64
C LYS A 3 34.28 33.16 -14.31
N GLU A 4 35.28 32.31 -14.18
CA GLU A 4 35.33 30.98 -14.82
C GLU A 4 34.57 29.95 -13.98
N TYR A 5 34.71 30.02 -12.65
CA TYR A 5 33.88 29.30 -11.69
C TYR A 5 32.40 29.69 -11.83
N THR A 6 32.08 30.98 -11.94
CA THR A 6 30.68 31.42 -12.13
C THR A 6 30.07 30.87 -13.42
N LYS A 7 30.83 30.83 -14.53
CA LYS A 7 30.37 30.22 -15.79
C LYS A 7 30.14 28.72 -15.65
N GLN A 8 31.06 27.99 -15.01
CA GLN A 8 30.90 26.55 -14.75
C GLN A 8 29.68 26.26 -13.87
N THR A 9 29.46 27.02 -12.80
CA THR A 9 28.28 26.86 -11.94
C THR A 9 26.98 27.10 -12.71
N ILE A 10 26.92 28.14 -13.55
CA ILE A 10 25.74 28.43 -14.38
C ILE A 10 25.45 27.29 -15.38
N ILE A 11 26.49 26.75 -16.03
CA ILE A 11 26.35 25.62 -16.96
C ILE A 11 25.84 24.38 -16.24
N ILE A 12 26.38 24.07 -15.04
CA ILE A 12 25.92 22.94 -14.22
C ILE A 12 24.45 23.13 -13.83
N CYS A 13 24.03 24.34 -13.44
CA CYS A 13 22.63 24.63 -13.13
C CYS A 13 21.70 24.40 -14.34
N PHE A 14 22.08 24.85 -15.54
CA PHE A 14 21.27 24.61 -16.75
C PHE A 14 21.22 23.14 -17.13
N LEU A 15 22.31 22.39 -16.97
CA LEU A 15 22.34 20.94 -17.19
C LEU A 15 21.44 20.21 -16.18
N LEU A 16 21.50 20.56 -14.90
CA LEU A 16 20.64 19.99 -13.86
C LEU A 16 19.16 20.33 -14.10
N GLN A 17 18.86 21.57 -14.50
CA GLN A 17 17.50 21.96 -14.88
C GLN A 17 17.01 21.19 -16.11
N GLY A 18 17.86 21.02 -17.13
CA GLY A 18 17.54 20.23 -18.33
C GLY A 18 17.24 18.76 -18.02
N ILE A 19 18.03 18.15 -17.12
CA ILE A 19 17.81 16.78 -16.64
C ILE A 19 16.52 16.69 -15.81
N ALA A 20 16.24 17.65 -14.94
CA ALA A 20 15.02 17.68 -14.13
C ALA A 20 13.75 17.89 -14.97
N LEU A 21 13.83 18.69 -16.05
CA LEU A 21 12.72 18.87 -16.99
C LEU A 21 12.47 17.60 -17.82
N SER A 22 13.53 16.92 -18.25
CA SER A 22 13.39 15.68 -19.01
C SER A 22 12.86 14.53 -18.15
N SER A 23 13.26 14.43 -16.88
CA SER A 23 12.72 13.43 -15.94
C SER A 23 11.24 13.67 -15.66
N ARG A 24 10.83 14.93 -15.42
CA ARG A 24 9.41 15.30 -15.24
C ARG A 24 8.57 15.01 -16.48
N ALA A 25 9.11 15.23 -17.68
CA ALA A 25 8.41 14.91 -18.93
C ALA A 25 8.22 13.39 -19.11
N GLN A 26 9.23 12.59 -18.77
CA GLN A 26 9.14 11.12 -18.79
C GLN A 26 8.13 10.59 -17.77
N GLU A 27 8.15 11.13 -16.54
CA GLU A 27 7.15 10.86 -15.51
C GLU A 27 5.75 11.17 -16.02
N GLN A 28 5.52 12.40 -16.51
CA GLN A 28 4.23 12.81 -17.03
C GLN A 28 3.72 11.91 -18.16
N GLN A 29 4.61 11.46 -19.06
CA GLN A 29 4.25 10.49 -20.10
C GLN A 29 3.84 9.12 -19.52
N MET A 30 4.55 8.63 -18.50
CA MET A 30 4.22 7.37 -17.82
C MET A 30 2.82 7.43 -17.20
N TRP A 31 2.53 8.51 -16.48
CA TRP A 31 1.27 8.69 -15.76
C TRP A 31 0.09 8.96 -16.71
N GLN A 32 0.32 9.65 -17.83
CA GLN A 32 -0.66 9.75 -18.92
C GLN A 32 -1.05 8.38 -19.46
N ARG A 33 -0.09 7.47 -19.66
CA ARG A 33 -0.39 6.10 -20.11
C ARG A 33 -1.20 5.29 -19.09
N TYR A 34 -0.98 5.51 -17.80
CA TYR A 34 -1.80 4.89 -16.75
C TYR A 34 -3.24 5.42 -16.80
N HIS A 35 -3.42 6.73 -16.87
CA HIS A 35 -4.74 7.33 -17.06
C HIS A 35 -5.45 6.78 -18.32
N ASP A 36 -4.73 6.63 -19.43
CA ASP A 36 -5.26 6.01 -20.66
C ASP A 36 -5.63 4.53 -20.50
N LYS A 37 -4.99 3.81 -19.56
CA LYS A 37 -5.41 2.45 -19.18
C LYS A 37 -6.76 2.49 -18.49
N CYS A 38 -6.91 3.32 -17.45
CA CYS A 38 -8.16 3.46 -16.71
C CYS A 38 -9.32 3.79 -17.66
N ARG A 39 -9.12 4.70 -18.63
CA ARG A 39 -10.15 5.02 -19.65
C ARG A 39 -10.53 3.86 -20.55
N ARG A 40 -9.57 3.01 -20.95
CA ARG A 40 -9.86 1.85 -21.82
C ARG A 40 -10.54 0.72 -21.07
N GLU A 41 -10.27 0.59 -19.78
CA GLU A 41 -10.90 -0.38 -18.88
C GLU A 41 -12.23 0.17 -18.29
N ALA A 42 -12.73 1.32 -18.76
CA ALA A 42 -13.88 2.01 -18.21
C ALA A 42 -15.15 1.15 -18.12
N SER A 43 -15.40 0.27 -19.11
CA SER A 43 -16.56 -0.64 -19.07
C SER A 43 -16.54 -1.62 -17.90
N ILE A 44 -15.36 -1.91 -17.35
CA ILE A 44 -15.15 -2.77 -16.19
C ILE A 44 -15.18 -1.93 -14.91
N ILE A 45 -14.54 -0.76 -14.92
CA ILE A 45 -14.53 0.20 -13.80
C ILE A 45 -15.93 0.73 -13.48
N ASP A 46 -16.84 0.74 -14.46
CA ASP A 46 -18.24 1.13 -14.26
C ASP A 46 -19.07 0.11 -13.48
N THR A 47 -18.53 -1.08 -13.22
CA THR A 47 -19.15 -2.10 -12.34
C THR A 47 -18.59 -2.02 -10.91
N LEU A 48 -18.69 -0.84 -10.29
CA LEU A 48 -18.29 -0.68 -8.89
C LEU A 48 -19.15 -1.55 -7.97
N PRO A 49 -18.59 -2.05 -6.84
CA PRO A 49 -19.41 -2.66 -5.81
C PRO A 49 -20.53 -1.72 -5.39
N SER A 50 -21.79 -2.17 -5.49
CA SER A 50 -22.96 -1.30 -5.36
C SER A 50 -23.03 -0.54 -4.03
N LYS A 51 -22.51 -1.11 -2.93
CA LYS A 51 -22.40 -0.43 -1.63
C LYS A 51 -21.44 0.76 -1.69
N LEU A 52 -20.28 0.61 -2.35
CA LEU A 52 -19.30 1.69 -2.54
C LEU A 52 -19.82 2.75 -3.50
N GLU A 53 -20.44 2.34 -4.61
CA GLU A 53 -20.96 3.28 -5.60
C GLU A 53 -22.03 4.20 -5.02
N LYS A 54 -22.98 3.65 -4.24
CA LYS A 54 -24.03 4.43 -3.58
C LYS A 54 -23.48 5.40 -2.53
N ALA A 55 -22.34 5.08 -1.92
CA ALA A 55 -21.72 5.88 -0.88
C ALA A 55 -20.76 6.96 -1.43
N LEU A 56 -20.49 6.96 -2.74
CA LEU A 56 -19.61 7.95 -3.37
C LEU A 56 -20.22 9.36 -3.30
N HIS A 57 -19.42 10.31 -2.83
CA HIS A 57 -19.73 11.73 -2.84
C HIS A 57 -18.50 12.54 -3.27
N TRP A 58 -18.43 12.87 -4.55
CA TRP A 58 -17.28 13.53 -5.15
C TRP A 58 -17.08 14.96 -4.63
N SER A 59 -15.85 15.29 -4.24
CA SER A 59 -15.48 16.67 -3.93
C SER A 59 -15.67 17.58 -5.16
N PRO A 60 -16.13 18.83 -5.00
CA PRO A 60 -16.17 19.80 -6.09
C PRO A 60 -14.77 20.14 -6.64
N THR A 61 -13.70 19.81 -5.91
CA THR A 61 -12.31 20.06 -6.33
C THR A 61 -11.67 18.89 -7.07
N ILE A 62 -12.37 17.75 -7.23
CA ILE A 62 -11.79 16.58 -7.90
C ILE A 62 -11.66 16.84 -9.40
N ASN A 63 -10.51 16.49 -9.98
CA ASN A 63 -10.33 16.53 -11.43
C ASN A 63 -10.72 15.19 -12.08
N LYS A 64 -10.71 15.16 -13.42
CA LYS A 64 -11.13 13.97 -14.18
C LYS A 64 -10.20 12.78 -13.92
N GLU A 65 -8.89 13.03 -13.91
CA GLU A 65 -7.86 12.01 -13.73
C GLU A 65 -8.00 11.33 -12.36
N GLN A 66 -8.14 12.12 -11.29
CA GLN A 66 -8.35 11.63 -9.94
C GLN A 66 -9.63 10.82 -9.83
N LYS A 67 -10.71 11.26 -10.48
CA LYS A 67 -11.99 10.53 -10.48
C LYS A 67 -11.84 9.15 -11.11
N GLU A 68 -11.17 9.05 -12.26
CA GLU A 68 -10.93 7.78 -12.94
C GLU A 68 -10.06 6.82 -12.11
N VAL A 69 -8.99 7.34 -11.50
CA VAL A 69 -8.11 6.55 -10.62
C VAL A 69 -8.82 6.08 -9.36
N ILE A 70 -9.63 6.93 -8.71
CA ILE A 70 -10.41 6.50 -7.54
C ILE A 70 -11.41 5.42 -7.92
N ARG A 71 -12.08 5.52 -9.08
CA ARG A 71 -12.96 4.44 -9.55
C ARG A 71 -12.19 3.15 -9.80
N TYR A 72 -10.98 3.21 -10.37
CA TYR A 72 -10.12 2.03 -10.53
C TYR A 72 -9.74 1.41 -9.18
N ILE A 73 -9.36 2.22 -8.19
CA ILE A 73 -9.07 1.79 -6.82
C ILE A 73 -10.29 1.05 -6.23
N LEU A 74 -11.49 1.62 -6.33
CA LEU A 74 -12.72 1.03 -5.78
C LEU A 74 -13.13 -0.25 -6.50
N TRP A 75 -12.97 -0.31 -7.83
CA TRP A 75 -13.24 -1.51 -8.61
C TRP A 75 -12.31 -2.67 -8.21
N ASN A 76 -11.06 -2.37 -7.83
CA ASN A 76 -10.09 -3.35 -7.35
C ASN A 76 -10.24 -3.73 -5.87
N MET A 77 -11.29 -3.27 -5.18
CA MET A 77 -11.52 -3.69 -3.80
C MET A 77 -12.23 -5.04 -3.73
N VAL A 78 -11.78 -5.87 -2.79
CA VAL A 78 -12.38 -7.15 -2.44
C VAL A 78 -13.18 -6.97 -1.16
N TYR A 79 -14.43 -7.41 -1.16
CA TYR A 79 -15.25 -7.49 0.05
C TYR A 79 -14.79 -8.67 0.91
N VAL A 80 -14.50 -8.41 2.17
CA VAL A 80 -14.15 -9.40 3.18
C VAL A 80 -15.27 -9.44 4.20
N GLU A 81 -15.95 -10.59 4.29
CA GLU A 81 -16.97 -10.84 5.29
C GLU A 81 -16.30 -10.95 6.68
N GLY A 82 -16.79 -10.11 7.60
CA GLY A 82 -16.33 -10.09 8.99
C GLY A 82 -16.72 -11.34 9.77
N GLY A 83 -16.13 -11.48 10.94
CA GLY A 83 -16.39 -12.56 11.87
C GLY A 83 -15.35 -12.64 12.97
N THR A 84 -15.51 -13.63 13.84
CA THR A 84 -14.56 -13.92 14.92
C THR A 84 -13.49 -14.89 14.42
N ALA A 85 -12.21 -14.54 14.63
CA ALA A 85 -11.10 -15.43 14.31
C ALA A 85 -10.02 -15.41 15.40
N ASN A 86 -9.33 -16.54 15.55
CA ASN A 86 -8.15 -16.62 16.41
C ASN A 86 -6.90 -16.26 15.59
N LEU A 87 -6.33 -15.09 15.85
CA LEU A 87 -5.18 -14.53 15.13
C LEU A 87 -3.86 -14.69 15.91
N GLY A 88 -2.75 -14.27 15.30
CA GLY A 88 -1.39 -14.32 15.83
C GLY A 88 -0.67 -15.66 15.57
N ASP A 89 0.63 -15.70 15.88
CA ASP A 89 1.52 -16.86 15.62
C ASP A 89 0.96 -18.20 16.14
N ASN A 90 0.30 -18.18 17.31
CA ASN A 90 -0.23 -19.37 17.96
C ASN A 90 -1.76 -19.51 17.81
N ASN A 91 -2.41 -18.68 16.98
CA ASN A 91 -3.88 -18.63 16.83
C ASN A 91 -4.59 -18.61 18.19
N ASN A 92 -4.19 -17.69 19.08
CA ASN A 92 -4.69 -17.62 20.45
C ASN A 92 -5.27 -16.26 20.84
N TYR A 93 -5.37 -15.33 19.88
CA TYR A 93 -6.02 -14.04 20.06
C TYR A 93 -7.39 -14.05 19.37
N PRO A 94 -8.50 -14.29 20.10
CA PRO A 94 -9.83 -14.14 19.52
C PRO A 94 -10.08 -12.65 19.24
N VAL A 95 -10.34 -12.32 17.98
CA VAL A 95 -10.63 -10.96 17.53
C VAL A 95 -11.89 -10.96 16.68
N ASP A 96 -12.80 -10.05 16.99
CA ASP A 96 -13.96 -9.76 16.14
C ASP A 96 -13.58 -8.73 15.09
N VAL A 97 -13.68 -9.13 13.82
CA VAL A 97 -13.36 -8.28 12.67
C VAL A 97 -14.67 -7.95 11.97
N ALA A 98 -15.02 -6.67 11.86
CA ALA A 98 -16.18 -6.23 11.09
C ALA A 98 -15.99 -6.52 9.59
N SER A 99 -17.05 -6.45 8.77
CA SER A 99 -16.91 -6.56 7.32
C SER A 99 -16.27 -5.28 6.73
N PHE A 100 -15.44 -5.44 5.70
CA PHE A 100 -14.75 -4.32 5.07
C PHE A 100 -14.40 -4.62 3.61
N PHE A 101 -14.02 -3.58 2.88
CA PHE A 101 -13.43 -3.67 1.56
C PHE A 101 -11.92 -3.42 1.68
N ILE A 102 -11.10 -4.26 1.05
CA ILE A 102 -9.64 -4.10 1.01
C ILE A 102 -9.14 -4.18 -0.43
N ASN A 103 -8.15 -3.37 -0.81
CA ASN A 103 -7.62 -3.43 -2.16
C ASN A 103 -6.92 -4.75 -2.46
N ARG A 104 -7.13 -5.25 -3.68
CA ARG A 104 -6.52 -6.47 -4.24
C ARG A 104 -4.99 -6.45 -4.22
N TYR A 105 -4.41 -5.27 -4.47
CA TYR A 105 -2.97 -5.03 -4.55
C TYR A 105 -2.55 -3.98 -3.52
N GLU A 106 -1.24 -3.88 -3.30
CA GLU A 106 -0.61 -2.71 -2.69
C GLU A 106 -0.93 -1.47 -3.55
N VAL A 107 -0.94 -0.28 -2.92
CA VAL A 107 -1.11 0.98 -3.67
C VAL A 107 0.04 1.14 -4.63
N SER A 108 -0.27 1.33 -5.91
CA SER A 108 0.73 1.53 -6.95
C SER A 108 1.27 2.95 -6.97
N GLN A 109 2.46 3.11 -7.54
CA GLN A 109 3.08 4.41 -7.78
C GLN A 109 2.22 5.33 -8.66
N ASP A 110 1.52 4.76 -9.66
CA ASP A 110 0.64 5.54 -10.53
C ASP A 110 -0.57 6.10 -9.77
N GLU A 111 -1.21 5.26 -8.95
CA GLU A 111 -2.32 5.68 -8.07
C GLU A 111 -1.86 6.77 -7.11
N TRP A 112 -0.69 6.58 -6.51
CA TRP A 112 -0.09 7.57 -5.63
C TRP A 112 0.14 8.90 -6.33
N TYR A 113 0.80 8.88 -7.49
CA TYR A 113 1.14 10.10 -8.23
C TYR A 113 -0.09 10.90 -8.65
N VAL A 114 -1.11 10.25 -9.22
CA VAL A 114 -2.31 10.97 -9.70
C VAL A 114 -3.05 11.66 -8.54
N ILE A 115 -3.08 11.03 -7.37
CA ILE A 115 -3.74 11.59 -6.20
C ILE A 115 -2.86 12.64 -5.53
N MET A 116 -1.56 12.40 -5.35
CA MET A 116 -0.67 13.24 -4.54
C MET A 116 0.03 14.35 -5.33
N GLY A 117 0.30 14.13 -6.62
CA GLY A 117 1.05 15.02 -7.50
C GLY A 117 2.56 14.83 -7.45
N GLU A 118 3.05 13.88 -6.65
CA GLU A 118 4.46 13.54 -6.47
C GLU A 118 4.59 12.02 -6.29
N ASN A 119 5.74 11.44 -6.64
CA ASN A 119 6.06 10.03 -6.37
C ASN A 119 7.34 9.96 -5.51
N PRO A 120 7.28 9.42 -4.29
CA PRO A 120 8.45 9.31 -3.42
C PRO A 120 9.38 8.14 -3.77
N SER A 121 8.92 7.19 -4.60
CA SER A 121 9.68 5.98 -4.91
C SER A 121 10.88 6.28 -5.80
N ASN A 122 12.02 5.64 -5.55
CA ASN A 122 13.26 5.92 -6.28
C ASN A 122 13.20 5.41 -7.73
N GLN A 123 12.34 4.44 -7.99
CA GLN A 123 12.13 3.87 -9.31
C GLN A 123 10.72 4.20 -9.75
N HIS A 124 10.59 5.04 -10.76
CA HIS A 124 9.29 5.37 -11.35
C HIS A 124 8.91 4.28 -12.35
N ARG A 125 8.05 3.37 -11.93
CA ARG A 125 7.58 2.24 -12.74
C ARG A 125 6.08 2.04 -12.57
N ARG A 126 5.44 1.70 -13.68
CA ARG A 126 3.99 1.46 -13.74
C ARG A 126 3.60 0.15 -13.05
N ASN A 127 2.50 0.16 -12.30
CA ASN A 127 1.96 -0.97 -11.52
C ASN A 127 2.93 -1.52 -10.45
N TYR A 128 4.00 -0.78 -10.12
CA TYR A 128 4.86 -1.13 -8.97
C TYR A 128 4.25 -0.52 -7.71
N PRO A 129 4.41 -1.14 -6.54
CA PRO A 129 3.94 -0.55 -5.30
C PRO A 129 4.68 0.77 -5.06
N VAL A 130 3.97 1.75 -4.49
CA VAL A 130 4.63 2.92 -3.94
C VAL A 130 5.38 2.51 -2.67
N ASP A 131 6.65 2.90 -2.62
CA ASP A 131 7.57 2.71 -1.50
C ASP A 131 8.13 4.05 -1.00
N GLN A 132 8.98 4.01 0.04
CA GLN A 132 9.57 5.20 0.67
C GLN A 132 8.54 6.16 1.24
N VAL A 133 7.44 5.60 1.73
CA VAL A 133 6.42 6.35 2.46
C VAL A 133 6.50 6.01 3.94
N ASN A 134 6.52 7.04 4.78
CA ASN A 134 6.32 6.84 6.22
C ASN A 134 4.83 6.73 6.54
N TRP A 135 4.51 6.38 7.79
CA TRP A 135 3.11 6.19 8.20
C TRP A 135 2.26 7.45 8.01
N PHE A 136 2.82 8.65 8.24
CA PHE A 136 2.12 9.91 8.05
C PHE A 136 1.86 10.23 6.57
N ASN A 137 2.78 9.89 5.67
CA ASN A 137 2.55 9.99 4.23
C ASN A 137 1.36 9.10 3.82
N ALA A 138 1.31 7.87 4.30
CA ALA A 138 0.23 6.92 4.04
C ALA A 138 -1.14 7.41 4.58
N GLN A 139 -1.15 8.01 5.78
CA GLN A 139 -2.35 8.69 6.32
C GLN A 139 -2.78 9.89 5.47
N ARG A 140 -1.82 10.70 4.98
CA ARG A 140 -2.11 11.85 4.11
C ARG A 140 -2.77 11.40 2.81
N PHE A 141 -2.29 10.30 2.23
CA PHE A 141 -2.87 9.70 1.02
C PHE A 141 -4.31 9.22 1.23
N THR A 142 -4.55 8.40 2.27
CA THR A 142 -5.89 7.90 2.61
C THR A 142 -6.87 9.03 2.96
N LYS A 143 -6.41 10.06 3.67
CA LYS A 143 -7.21 11.27 3.93
C LYS A 143 -7.56 12.02 2.65
N LYS A 144 -6.63 12.16 1.71
CA LYS A 144 -6.88 12.83 0.43
C LYS A 144 -7.88 12.05 -0.41
N LEU A 145 -7.76 10.72 -0.48
CA LEU A 145 -8.77 9.85 -1.10
C LEU A 145 -10.15 10.05 -0.47
N SER A 146 -10.22 10.09 0.85
CA SER A 146 -11.48 10.30 1.57
C SER A 146 -12.11 11.65 1.25
N GLN A 147 -11.30 12.72 1.24
CA GLN A 147 -11.75 14.07 0.89
C GLN A 147 -12.27 14.15 -0.54
N LEU A 148 -11.62 13.48 -1.48
CA LEU A 148 -12.00 13.52 -2.90
C LEU A 148 -13.24 12.68 -3.22
N SER A 149 -13.44 11.55 -2.53
CA SER A 149 -14.46 10.56 -2.84
C SER A 149 -15.66 10.54 -1.90
N GLY A 150 -15.54 11.14 -0.71
CA GLY A 150 -16.53 11.03 0.36
C GLY A 150 -16.54 9.68 1.09
N LEU A 151 -15.71 8.72 0.66
CA LEU A 151 -15.61 7.39 1.28
C LEU A 151 -14.56 7.37 2.39
N PRO A 152 -14.74 6.56 3.45
CA PRO A 152 -13.81 6.51 4.58
C PRO A 152 -12.59 5.62 4.28
N PHE A 153 -11.72 6.08 3.37
CA PHE A 153 -10.45 5.42 3.07
C PHE A 153 -9.50 5.51 4.27
N ARG A 154 -8.83 4.38 4.56
CA ARG A 154 -7.84 4.28 5.63
C ARG A 154 -6.83 3.16 5.35
N LEU A 155 -5.82 3.07 6.21
CA LEU A 155 -5.00 1.86 6.30
C LEU A 155 -5.80 0.74 6.98
N PRO A 156 -5.47 -0.54 6.73
CA PRO A 156 -6.02 -1.64 7.50
C PRO A 156 -5.64 -1.52 8.98
N PHE A 157 -6.53 -1.96 9.87
CA PHE A 157 -6.09 -2.38 11.19
C PHE A 157 -5.28 -3.68 11.06
N GLU A 158 -4.37 -3.92 11.99
CA GLU A 158 -3.51 -5.10 11.98
C GLU A 158 -4.32 -6.41 11.95
N ALA A 159 -5.43 -6.44 12.68
CA ALA A 159 -6.32 -7.60 12.71
C ALA A 159 -7.02 -7.82 11.36
N GLU A 160 -7.48 -6.76 10.70
CA GLU A 160 -8.08 -6.84 9.37
C GLU A 160 -7.09 -7.33 8.33
N TRP A 161 -5.86 -6.83 8.40
CA TRP A 161 -4.78 -7.25 7.50
C TRP A 161 -4.51 -8.75 7.66
N GLU A 162 -4.31 -9.22 8.89
CA GLU A 162 -4.04 -10.65 9.13
C GLU A 162 -5.23 -11.52 8.77
N TYR A 163 -6.43 -11.11 9.15
CA TYR A 163 -7.68 -11.82 8.84
C TYR A 163 -7.86 -11.97 7.32
N ALA A 164 -7.65 -10.90 6.55
CA ALA A 164 -7.70 -10.93 5.09
C ALA A 164 -6.57 -11.78 4.48
N ALA A 165 -5.34 -11.67 4.99
CA ALA A 165 -4.20 -12.49 4.54
C ALA A 165 -4.47 -13.99 4.73
N ARG A 166 -5.15 -14.33 5.84
CA ARG A 166 -5.59 -15.68 6.21
C ARG A 166 -6.86 -16.16 5.53
N GLU A 167 -7.47 -15.38 4.63
CA GLU A 167 -8.69 -15.75 3.88
C GLU A 167 -9.98 -15.70 4.71
N GLY A 168 -9.98 -14.92 5.79
CA GLY A 168 -11.13 -14.69 6.67
C GLY A 168 -11.69 -15.99 7.26
N LEU A 169 -13.01 -16.16 7.19
CA LEU A 169 -13.72 -17.36 7.68
C LEU A 169 -13.32 -18.65 6.96
N LYS A 170 -12.69 -18.57 5.78
CA LYS A 170 -12.30 -19.73 4.97
C LYS A 170 -10.84 -20.14 5.20
N THR A 171 -10.24 -19.67 6.28
CA THR A 171 -8.82 -19.86 6.52
C THR A 171 -8.39 -21.33 6.47
N LYS A 172 -7.31 -21.58 5.72
CA LYS A 172 -6.63 -22.88 5.66
C LYS A 172 -5.41 -22.96 6.59
N ASN A 173 -5.19 -21.92 7.42
CA ASN A 173 -4.03 -21.80 8.30
C ASN A 173 -2.68 -21.95 7.56
N PHE A 174 -2.60 -21.42 6.35
CA PHE A 174 -1.33 -21.37 5.63
C PHE A 174 -0.33 -20.45 6.31
N ILE A 175 0.95 -20.78 6.18
CA ILE A 175 2.07 -19.99 6.71
C ILE A 175 2.16 -18.64 5.99
N TYR A 176 1.95 -18.64 4.67
CA TYR A 176 1.91 -17.47 3.79
C TYR A 176 0.51 -17.34 3.18
N ALA A 177 0.14 -16.15 2.74
CA ALA A 177 -1.19 -15.90 2.19
C ALA A 177 -1.39 -16.75 0.92
N GLY A 178 -2.27 -17.75 1.00
CA GLY A 178 -2.61 -18.67 -0.09
C GLY A 178 -1.70 -19.89 -0.28
N SER A 179 -0.61 -20.06 0.48
CA SER A 179 0.28 -21.24 0.35
C SER A 179 1.19 -21.46 1.55
N ASN A 180 1.65 -22.70 1.75
CA ASN A 180 2.77 -23.03 2.66
C ASN A 180 4.14 -22.89 1.97
N ASN A 181 4.18 -22.61 0.67
CA ASN A 181 5.40 -22.35 -0.08
C ASN A 181 5.48 -20.86 -0.45
N ALA A 182 6.41 -20.13 0.17
CA ALA A 182 6.59 -18.70 -0.06
C ALA A 182 6.87 -18.37 -1.53
N GLU A 183 7.66 -19.17 -2.24
CA GLU A 183 8.04 -18.88 -3.63
C GLU A 183 6.84 -18.78 -4.59
N GLN A 184 5.70 -19.37 -4.23
CA GLN A 184 4.47 -19.32 -5.03
C GLN A 184 3.70 -18.00 -4.87
N VAL A 185 3.82 -17.35 -3.71
CA VAL A 185 2.94 -16.26 -3.26
C VAL A 185 3.67 -14.97 -2.89
N ALA A 186 5.00 -15.02 -2.81
CA ALA A 186 5.82 -13.97 -2.22
C ALA A 186 6.96 -13.52 -3.13
N TRP A 187 7.27 -12.23 -3.06
CA TRP A 187 8.57 -11.69 -3.43
C TRP A 187 9.35 -11.34 -2.16
N PHE A 188 10.48 -12.00 -1.94
CA PHE A 188 11.32 -11.81 -0.76
C PHE A 188 12.80 -11.89 -1.15
N ARG A 189 13.69 -11.57 -0.22
CA ARG A 189 15.13 -11.63 -0.45
C ARG A 189 15.57 -13.08 -0.61
N GLU A 190 15.92 -13.44 -1.84
CA GLU A 190 16.55 -14.72 -2.13
C GLU A 190 18.00 -14.74 -1.65
N LYS A 191 18.44 -15.89 -1.12
CA LYS A 191 19.75 -16.05 -0.48
C LYS A 191 20.92 -15.86 -1.45
N TYR A 192 20.73 -16.19 -2.73
CA TYR A 192 21.78 -16.24 -3.75
C TYR A 192 21.62 -15.20 -4.87
N TYR A 193 20.53 -14.41 -4.86
CA TYR A 193 20.24 -13.40 -5.87
C TYR A 193 20.03 -12.03 -5.22
N ASN A 194 20.90 -11.08 -5.57
CA ASN A 194 20.84 -9.70 -5.08
C ASN A 194 19.90 -8.85 -5.96
N THR A 195 18.61 -9.20 -6.01
CA THR A 195 17.60 -8.28 -6.59
C THR A 195 16.94 -7.47 -5.48
N TYR A 196 17.44 -6.25 -5.28
CA TYR A 196 16.96 -5.31 -4.27
C TYR A 196 15.91 -4.34 -4.84
N VAL A 197 14.88 -4.90 -5.48
CA VAL A 197 13.80 -4.13 -6.10
C VAL A 197 12.47 -4.83 -5.94
N SER A 198 11.43 -4.03 -5.67
CA SER A 198 10.04 -4.45 -5.75
C SER A 198 9.70 -4.96 -7.15
N LYS A 199 8.56 -5.63 -7.25
CA LYS A 199 8.01 -6.15 -8.51
C LYS A 199 6.68 -5.48 -8.78
N GLU A 200 6.24 -5.59 -10.02
CA GLU A 200 4.86 -5.26 -10.38
C GLU A 200 3.91 -6.07 -9.49
N THR A 201 2.93 -5.37 -8.92
CA THR A 201 1.93 -5.97 -8.04
C THR A 201 1.17 -7.07 -8.76
N GLY A 202 0.84 -8.15 -8.07
CA GLY A 202 -0.01 -9.20 -8.62
C GLY A 202 0.68 -10.22 -9.51
N THR A 203 2.01 -10.27 -9.49
CA THR A 203 2.80 -11.19 -10.34
C THR A 203 3.02 -12.57 -9.73
N LYS A 204 2.72 -12.74 -8.44
CA LYS A 204 2.65 -14.05 -7.75
C LYS A 204 1.20 -14.51 -7.60
N ARG A 205 1.00 -15.74 -7.12
CA ARG A 205 -0.34 -16.29 -6.91
C ARG A 205 -1.04 -15.55 -5.76
N PRO A 206 -2.35 -15.21 -5.88
CA PRO A 206 -3.10 -14.63 -4.78
C PRO A 206 -3.55 -15.68 -3.75
N ASN A 207 -4.05 -15.22 -2.60
CA ASN A 207 -4.82 -16.05 -1.69
C ASN A 207 -6.24 -16.33 -2.24
N GLU A 208 -7.03 -17.15 -1.54
CA GLU A 208 -8.38 -17.55 -2.01
C GLU A 208 -9.40 -16.41 -2.05
N LEU A 209 -9.12 -15.25 -1.41
CA LEU A 209 -9.91 -14.02 -1.56
C LEU A 209 -9.51 -13.22 -2.80
N GLY A 210 -8.48 -13.66 -3.52
CA GLY A 210 -7.92 -12.95 -4.66
C GLY A 210 -6.99 -11.79 -4.25
N LEU A 211 -6.52 -11.73 -3.00
CA LEU A 211 -5.56 -10.72 -2.55
C LEU A 211 -4.14 -11.18 -2.90
N TYR A 212 -3.37 -10.26 -3.49
CA TYR A 212 -2.01 -10.51 -3.93
C TYR A 212 -1.01 -9.85 -2.99
N ASP A 213 0.22 -10.37 -2.98
CA ASP A 213 1.37 -9.75 -2.31
C ASP A 213 1.21 -9.58 -0.79
N MET A 214 0.23 -10.24 -0.17
CA MET A 214 0.03 -10.27 1.28
C MET A 214 1.13 -11.05 2.04
N SER A 215 2.23 -11.41 1.38
CA SER A 215 3.37 -12.14 1.94
C SER A 215 4.67 -11.75 1.24
N GLY A 216 4.91 -10.49 0.92
CA GLY A 216 6.18 -10.02 0.36
C GLY A 216 5.98 -8.77 -0.48
N ASN A 217 6.86 -8.54 -1.44
CA ASN A 217 6.93 -7.32 -2.24
C ASN A 217 7.25 -6.09 -1.38
N VAL A 218 6.30 -5.37 -0.79
CA VAL A 218 6.60 -4.32 0.20
C VAL A 218 5.90 -4.56 1.53
N TYR A 219 6.49 -4.08 2.62
CA TYR A 219 5.79 -4.03 3.89
C TYR A 219 4.60 -3.07 3.79
N GLU A 220 3.51 -3.40 4.46
CA GLU A 220 2.29 -2.60 4.45
C GLU A 220 2.02 -1.96 5.82
N TRP A 221 1.92 -0.62 5.85
CA TRP A 221 1.55 0.13 7.05
C TRP A 221 0.12 -0.19 7.52
N CYS A 222 -0.01 -0.46 8.82
CA CYS A 222 -1.29 -0.63 9.51
C CYS A 222 -1.60 0.58 10.42
N MET A 223 -2.86 0.69 10.84
CA MET A 223 -3.30 1.73 11.78
C MET A 223 -2.72 1.54 13.19
N ASP A 224 -2.40 0.30 13.58
CA ASP A 224 -2.10 -0.08 14.95
C ASP A 224 -0.76 0.45 15.47
N TRP A 225 -0.72 0.71 16.77
CA TRP A 225 0.54 0.92 17.48
C TRP A 225 1.19 -0.44 17.79
N TYR A 226 2.46 -0.58 17.44
CA TYR A 226 3.18 -1.81 17.70
C TYR A 226 3.51 -1.95 19.18
N ASP A 227 2.98 -2.99 19.79
CA ASP A 227 3.48 -3.55 21.05
C ASP A 227 4.02 -4.97 20.78
N ARG A 228 5.18 -5.26 21.37
CA ARG A 228 5.89 -6.54 21.18
C ARG A 228 5.14 -7.72 21.81
N LYS A 229 4.42 -7.49 22.91
CA LYS A 229 3.71 -8.50 23.70
C LYS A 229 2.22 -8.55 23.37
N VAL A 230 1.63 -7.42 22.98
CA VAL A 230 0.20 -7.28 22.74
C VAL A 230 -0.05 -6.93 21.26
N PRO A 231 -0.55 -7.86 20.43
CA PRO A 231 -0.96 -7.55 19.07
C PRO A 231 -2.33 -6.86 19.03
N PHE A 232 -2.70 -6.32 17.85
CA PHE A 232 -4.06 -5.82 17.58
C PHE A 232 -4.52 -4.71 18.55
N THR A 233 -3.62 -3.76 18.83
CA THR A 233 -3.81 -2.70 19.83
C THR A 233 -4.75 -1.58 19.36
N GLY A 234 -5.10 -1.55 18.08
CA GLY A 234 -5.86 -0.48 17.46
C GLY A 234 -5.06 0.83 17.35
N ASN A 235 -5.76 1.90 16.97
CA ASN A 235 -5.14 3.21 16.69
C ASN A 235 -5.18 4.18 17.90
N ILE A 236 -5.52 3.70 19.10
CA ILE A 236 -5.47 4.53 20.30
C ILE A 236 -4.00 4.63 20.72
N ALA A 237 -3.47 5.86 20.73
CA ALA A 237 -2.08 6.08 21.12
C ALA A 237 -1.80 5.53 22.53
N PRO A 238 -0.71 4.78 22.72
CA PRO A 238 -0.37 4.27 24.05
C PRO A 238 -0.12 5.47 24.97
N VAL A 239 -0.63 5.39 26.20
CA VAL A 239 -0.41 6.40 27.24
C VAL A 239 1.00 6.26 27.77
N ILE A 240 2.00 6.67 26.99
CA ILE A 240 3.41 6.60 27.38
C ILE A 240 4.13 7.80 26.78
N CYS A 241 4.35 8.84 27.60
CA CYS A 241 4.98 10.09 27.17
C CYS A 241 6.50 9.99 26.89
N GLU A 242 7.12 8.82 27.07
CA GLU A 242 8.59 8.68 27.12
C GLU A 242 9.17 7.46 26.35
N LYS A 243 8.38 6.72 25.57
CA LYS A 243 8.90 5.61 24.75
C LYS A 243 8.92 5.96 23.27
N ASP A 244 9.92 5.45 22.56
CA ASP A 244 9.88 5.34 21.10
C ASP A 244 8.67 4.48 20.71
N THR A 245 7.58 5.15 20.33
CA THR A 245 6.36 4.50 19.85
C THR A 245 6.52 4.10 18.39
N HIS A 246 6.11 2.89 18.07
CA HIS A 246 6.25 2.31 16.74
C HIS A 246 4.86 2.01 16.16
N LYS A 247 4.69 2.14 14.83
CA LYS A 247 3.52 1.66 14.10
C LYS A 247 3.79 0.30 13.50
N VAL A 248 2.72 -0.46 13.28
CA VAL A 248 2.79 -1.82 12.73
C VAL A 248 3.03 -1.80 11.21
N LEU A 249 3.96 -2.65 10.77
CA LEU A 249 4.12 -3.13 9.39
C LEU A 249 3.81 -4.63 9.33
N ARG A 250 3.19 -5.08 8.24
CA ARG A 250 2.86 -6.49 7.96
C ARG A 250 3.32 -6.90 6.54
N GLY A 251 3.38 -8.21 6.28
CA GLY A 251 3.61 -8.76 4.93
C GLY A 251 5.05 -9.14 4.59
N GLY A 252 6.05 -8.52 5.23
CA GLY A 252 7.44 -8.67 4.76
C GLY A 252 7.65 -7.91 3.45
N SER A 253 8.82 -8.09 2.84
CA SER A 253 9.17 -7.40 1.59
C SER A 253 10.20 -8.15 0.76
N TYR A 254 10.42 -7.69 -0.48
CA TYR A 254 11.49 -8.12 -1.38
C TYR A 254 12.89 -8.00 -0.74
N TYR A 255 13.05 -7.14 0.27
CA TYR A 255 14.32 -6.88 0.94
C TYR A 255 14.55 -7.81 2.16
N THR A 256 13.49 -8.43 2.67
CA THR A 256 13.53 -9.27 3.87
C THR A 256 13.58 -10.77 3.57
N PHE A 257 14.08 -11.55 4.52
CA PHE A 257 14.06 -13.01 4.41
C PHE A 257 12.64 -13.58 4.53
N GLU A 258 12.42 -14.72 3.89
CA GLU A 258 11.16 -15.49 3.85
C GLU A 258 10.40 -15.55 5.19
N LYS A 259 11.11 -15.75 6.30
CA LYS A 259 10.49 -15.84 7.64
C LYS A 259 9.70 -14.59 8.05
N TYR A 260 9.98 -13.43 7.47
CA TYR A 260 9.27 -12.17 7.74
C TYR A 260 8.02 -12.02 6.87
N CYS A 261 7.85 -12.87 5.86
CA CYS A 261 6.70 -12.86 4.95
C CYS A 261 5.50 -13.67 5.44
N LYS A 262 5.60 -14.33 6.61
CA LYS A 262 4.49 -15.10 7.17
C LYS A 262 3.28 -14.20 7.44
N VAL A 263 2.08 -14.73 7.29
CA VAL A 263 0.85 -13.99 7.60
C VAL A 263 0.81 -13.48 9.05
N THR A 264 1.55 -14.10 9.96
CA THR A 264 1.64 -13.73 11.39
C THR A 264 2.81 -12.82 11.75
N SER A 265 3.75 -12.59 10.84
CA SER A 265 4.97 -11.81 11.11
C SER A 265 4.67 -10.31 11.24
N ARG A 266 4.98 -9.72 12.39
CA ARG A 266 4.74 -8.31 12.73
C ARG A 266 6.05 -7.57 12.88
N TYR A 267 6.13 -6.35 12.35
CA TYR A 267 7.30 -5.49 12.53
C TYR A 267 6.89 -4.11 13.03
N GLY A 268 7.62 -3.59 14.02
CA GLY A 268 7.37 -2.28 14.60
C GLY A 268 8.39 -1.27 14.10
N VAL A 269 7.92 -0.16 13.52
CA VAL A 269 8.79 0.90 12.97
C VAL A 269 8.37 2.27 13.48
N ASN A 270 9.34 3.16 13.75
CA ASN A 270 9.07 4.56 14.06
C ASN A 270 8.23 5.19 12.94
N PRO A 271 7.07 5.80 13.22
CA PRO A 271 6.14 6.29 12.19
C PRO A 271 6.71 7.40 11.28
N GLN A 272 7.81 8.04 11.67
CA GLN A 272 8.51 9.04 10.84
C GLN A 272 9.46 8.41 9.83
N ARG A 273 9.89 7.17 10.07
CA ARG A 273 10.81 6.45 9.19
C ARG A 273 10.07 6.01 7.93
N TRP A 274 10.74 6.18 6.80
CA TRP A 274 10.44 5.58 5.51
C TRP A 274 11.63 4.70 5.11
N ASP A 275 11.40 3.72 4.25
CA ASP A 275 12.44 2.86 3.70
C ASP A 275 12.02 2.38 2.30
N ILE A 276 12.98 1.80 1.56
CA ILE A 276 12.79 1.41 0.15
C ILE A 276 11.75 0.31 -0.07
N ASP A 277 11.29 -0.31 1.01
CA ASP A 277 10.36 -1.42 1.00
C ASP A 277 9.12 -1.18 1.89
N TYR A 278 8.84 0.08 2.27
CA TYR A 278 7.66 0.45 3.05
C TYR A 278 6.60 1.11 2.17
N GLY A 279 5.49 0.40 1.98
CA GLY A 279 4.32 0.83 1.22
C GLY A 279 3.03 0.74 2.04
N LEU A 280 1.91 0.55 1.34
CA LEU A 280 0.58 0.54 1.94
C LEU A 280 -0.46 -0.18 1.09
N ARG A 281 -1.54 -0.57 1.74
CA ARG A 281 -2.79 -1.06 1.12
C ARG A 281 -3.96 -0.31 1.72
N LEU A 282 -5.04 -0.17 0.95
CA LEU A 282 -6.21 0.60 1.37
C LEU A 282 -7.34 -0.31 1.85
N VAL A 283 -8.08 0.21 2.83
CA VAL A 283 -9.36 -0.33 3.31
C VAL A 283 -10.43 0.76 3.27
N VAL A 284 -11.67 0.35 3.00
CA VAL A 284 -12.89 1.13 3.22
C VAL A 284 -13.87 0.29 4.04
N SER A 285 -14.36 0.87 5.13
CA SER A 285 -15.45 0.31 5.93
C SER A 285 -16.63 1.25 5.89
N LEU A 286 -17.79 0.76 5.45
CA LEU A 286 -19.03 1.52 5.49
C LEU A 286 -19.83 1.06 6.70
N PRO A 287 -20.59 1.96 7.37
CA PRO A 287 -21.58 1.54 8.35
C PRO A 287 -22.49 0.46 7.76
N ASP A 288 -22.93 -0.46 8.62
CA ASP A 288 -23.96 -1.45 8.26
C ASP A 288 -25.34 -0.83 8.22
#